data_AF-A0A2N0MLI9-F1
#
_entry.id   AF-A0A2N0MLI9-F1
#
_cell.length_a   1.000
_cell.length_b   1.000
_cell.length_c   1.000
_cell.angle_alpha   90.00
_cell.angle_beta   90.00
_cell.angle_gamma   90.00
#
_symmetry.space_group_name_H-M   'P 1'
#
loop_
_entity.id
_entity.type
_entity.pdbx_description
1 polymer ?
#
loop_
_entity_poly.entity_id
_entity_poly.type
_entity_poly.pdbx_seq_one_letter_code
_entity_poly.pdbx_strand_id
1 'polypeptide(L)'
;MIELQAGEVIGFAGGEGHLAMDFGAFDGRVPPLGFANPARFWSDPLGLDPYHMVCPIDYYAPEIRDQLRGRLGEFTGQRPRTVEPICGEVEQDELGTAQGTWYRRGTLGPSESPHLALVHDNVDPSLGVFSFGTSVPGLGPGVYFFHPQTSGRINLDFSRVAADGSVYCYASLFGRSGRPVSPTRTILIQLTSETTLRIETQDAAECGPGPWGFQSDLADFER
;
A
#
# COMPACT_ATOMS: atom_id res chain seq x y z
N MET A 1 13.75 29.81 -6.78
CA MET A 1 14.30 28.81 -7.71
C MET A 1 15.79 28.77 -7.47
N ILE A 2 16.35 27.58 -7.26
CA ILE A 2 17.80 27.39 -7.10
C ILE A 2 18.29 26.80 -8.41
N GLU A 3 19.30 27.42 -9.02
CA GLU A 3 19.95 26.87 -10.21
C GLU A 3 20.99 25.83 -9.77
N LEU A 4 20.95 24.65 -10.40
CA LEU A 4 21.86 23.53 -10.12
C LEU A 4 22.35 22.93 -11.44
N GLN A 5 23.56 22.40 -11.45
CA GLN A 5 24.12 21.67 -12.59
C GLN A 5 24.08 20.15 -12.36
N ALA A 6 23.97 19.39 -13.46
CA ALA A 6 24.08 17.93 -13.39
C ALA A 6 25.45 17.52 -12.84
N GLY A 7 25.47 16.67 -11.81
CA GLY A 7 26.68 16.25 -11.10
C GLY A 7 27.17 17.21 -10.03
N GLU A 8 26.49 18.35 -9.83
CA GLU A 8 26.77 19.24 -8.70
C GLU A 8 26.45 18.55 -7.37
N VAL A 9 27.37 18.68 -6.41
CA VAL A 9 27.20 18.11 -5.07
C VAL A 9 26.25 19.00 -4.28
N ILE A 10 25.04 18.50 -4.01
CA ILE A 10 23.99 19.21 -3.26
C ILE A 10 23.91 18.80 -1.78
N GLY A 11 24.72 17.83 -1.36
CA GLY A 11 24.75 17.32 0.00
C GLY A 11 25.36 15.93 0.12
N PHE A 12 25.24 15.35 1.30
CA PHE A 12 25.67 13.98 1.61
C PHE A 12 24.51 13.23 2.25
N ALA A 13 24.30 11.97 1.87
CA ALA A 13 23.29 11.13 2.51
C ALA A 13 23.66 10.83 3.97
N GLY A 14 22.66 10.84 4.85
CA GLY A 14 22.80 10.56 6.28
C GLY A 14 22.94 11.79 7.18
N GLY A 15 22.94 11.59 8.51
CA GLY A 15 23.00 12.65 9.52
C GLY A 15 22.55 12.16 10.91
N GLU A 16 22.34 13.07 11.87
CA GLU A 16 21.79 12.72 13.19
C GLU A 16 20.39 12.09 13.03
N GLY A 17 20.32 10.76 13.11
CA GLY A 17 19.06 10.00 13.09
C GLY A 17 18.66 9.37 11.74
N HIS A 18 19.36 9.66 10.64
CA HIS A 18 19.05 9.12 9.32
C HIS A 18 20.22 8.35 8.72
N LEU A 19 19.97 7.11 8.30
CA LEU A 19 20.99 6.20 7.72
C LEU A 19 20.93 6.12 6.18
N ALA A 20 19.96 6.77 5.57
CA ALA A 20 19.68 6.68 4.13
C ALA A 20 19.21 8.02 3.55
N MET A 21 19.01 8.04 2.23
CA MET A 21 18.44 9.17 1.50
C MET A 21 17.10 8.73 0.91
N ASP A 22 16.04 9.43 1.27
CA ASP A 22 14.74 9.28 0.59
C ASP A 22 14.76 10.11 -0.68
N PHE A 23 14.30 9.52 -1.78
CA PHE A 23 14.33 10.14 -3.10
C PHE A 23 12.99 9.94 -3.80
N GLY A 24 12.29 11.05 -4.03
CA GLY A 24 11.02 11.11 -4.75
C GLY A 24 10.97 12.36 -5.62
N ALA A 25 10.06 12.37 -6.59
CA ALA A 25 9.82 13.52 -7.44
C ALA A 25 8.33 13.75 -7.68
N PHE A 26 8.00 15.02 -7.87
CA PHE A 26 6.72 15.48 -8.37
C PHE A 26 6.95 16.18 -9.72
N ASP A 27 6.03 15.99 -10.66
CA ASP A 27 6.05 16.70 -11.94
C ASP A 27 4.67 17.27 -12.26
N GLY A 28 4.45 18.55 -11.93
CA GLY A 28 3.20 19.24 -12.21
C GLY A 28 2.83 19.41 -13.70
N ARG A 29 3.64 18.87 -14.63
CA ARG A 29 3.32 18.80 -16.06
C ARG A 29 2.56 17.53 -16.43
N VAL A 30 2.56 16.49 -15.57
CA VAL A 30 1.78 15.27 -15.82
C VAL A 30 0.33 15.45 -15.37
N PRO A 31 -0.63 14.68 -15.90
CA PRO A 31 -1.98 14.64 -15.35
C PRO A 31 -1.99 14.16 -13.89
N PRO A 32 -2.92 14.65 -13.04
CA PRO A 32 -3.02 14.21 -11.66
C PRO A 32 -3.49 12.75 -11.55
N LEU A 33 -2.98 12.03 -10.54
CA LEU A 33 -3.40 10.69 -10.12
C LEU A 33 -4.84 10.69 -9.56
N GLY A 34 -5.51 9.55 -9.69
CA GLY A 34 -6.96 9.40 -9.48
C GLY A 34 -7.38 8.85 -8.13
N PHE A 35 -6.78 9.30 -7.01
CA PHE A 35 -7.08 8.76 -5.68
C PHE A 35 -8.58 8.71 -5.36
N ALA A 36 -9.03 7.62 -4.74
CA ALA A 36 -10.45 7.42 -4.40
C ALA A 36 -11.01 8.46 -3.41
N ASN A 37 -10.15 9.02 -2.54
CA ASN A 37 -10.48 10.19 -1.73
C ASN A 37 -9.43 11.29 -1.92
N PRO A 38 -9.59 12.17 -2.94
CA PRO A 38 -8.61 13.21 -3.18
C PRO A 38 -8.53 14.18 -1.99
N ALA A 39 -9.61 14.44 -1.25
CA ALA A 39 -9.62 15.41 -0.15
C ALA A 39 -8.69 15.04 1.03
N ARG A 40 -8.13 13.82 1.05
CA ARG A 40 -7.16 13.37 2.06
C ARG A 40 -5.73 13.85 1.80
N PHE A 41 -5.46 14.31 0.59
CA PHE A 41 -4.13 14.74 0.17
C PHE A 41 -4.10 16.27 0.08
N TRP A 42 -2.93 16.83 0.38
CA TRP A 42 -2.68 18.24 0.14
C TRP A 42 -2.46 18.47 -1.36
N SER A 43 -2.75 19.68 -1.84
CA SER A 43 -2.50 20.08 -3.23
C SER A 43 -1.61 21.31 -3.27
N ASP A 44 -0.85 21.43 -4.35
CA ASP A 44 -0.02 22.59 -4.65
C ASP A 44 -0.38 23.14 -6.05
N PRO A 45 -0.57 24.46 -6.22
CA PRO A 45 -0.94 25.04 -7.52
C PRO A 45 0.06 24.80 -8.65
N LEU A 46 1.31 24.45 -8.34
CA LEU A 46 2.37 24.11 -9.30
C LEU A 46 2.44 22.60 -9.58
N GLY A 47 1.55 21.79 -9.00
CA GLY A 47 1.56 20.33 -9.12
C GLY A 47 2.78 19.70 -8.45
N LEU A 48 3.31 20.32 -7.40
CA LEU A 48 4.36 19.76 -6.55
C LEU A 48 3.75 19.03 -5.36
N ASP A 49 2.83 18.10 -5.64
CA ASP A 49 1.96 17.47 -4.65
C ASP A 49 1.75 15.95 -4.91
N PRO A 50 1.10 15.20 -4.01
CA PRO A 50 0.92 13.76 -4.15
C PRO A 50 0.17 13.33 -5.41
N TYR A 51 -0.63 14.22 -6.03
CA TYR A 51 -1.34 13.90 -7.27
C TYR A 51 -0.40 13.84 -8.47
N HIS A 52 0.80 14.39 -8.37
CA HIS A 52 1.75 14.46 -9.48
C HIS A 52 3.03 13.67 -9.19
N MET A 53 2.93 12.64 -8.34
CA MET A 53 4.05 11.77 -8.03
C MET A 53 4.47 10.98 -9.26
N VAL A 54 5.76 11.00 -9.55
CA VAL A 54 6.36 10.33 -10.71
C VAL A 54 7.56 9.52 -10.27
N CYS A 55 7.98 8.56 -11.10
CA CYS A 55 9.25 7.90 -10.85
C CYS A 55 10.41 8.87 -11.14
N PRO A 56 11.22 9.26 -10.15
CA PRO A 56 12.33 10.19 -10.38
C PRO A 56 13.39 9.59 -11.32
N ILE A 57 13.51 8.26 -11.35
CA ILE A 57 14.46 7.55 -12.19
C ILE A 57 14.18 7.78 -13.69
N ASP A 58 12.92 8.04 -14.06
CA ASP A 58 12.52 8.25 -15.46
C ASP A 58 13.09 9.52 -16.09
N TYR A 59 13.55 10.46 -15.26
CA TYR A 59 14.14 11.73 -15.70
C TYR A 59 15.66 11.67 -15.89
N TYR A 60 16.29 10.52 -15.61
CA TYR A 60 17.71 10.32 -15.88
C TYR A 60 17.97 10.01 -17.36
N ALA A 61 19.19 10.32 -17.82
CA ALA A 61 19.66 9.88 -19.13
C ALA A 61 19.53 8.35 -19.28
N PRO A 62 19.24 7.82 -20.47
CA PRO A 62 18.87 6.41 -20.67
C PRO A 62 19.81 5.41 -19.99
N GLU A 63 21.12 5.59 -20.12
CA GLU A 63 22.12 4.69 -19.55
C GLU A 63 22.08 4.66 -18.02
N ILE A 64 21.85 5.81 -17.38
CA ILE A 64 21.75 5.91 -15.92
C ILE A 64 20.39 5.42 -15.44
N ARG A 65 19.31 5.75 -16.15
CA ARG A 65 17.96 5.25 -15.87
C ARG A 65 17.94 3.74 -15.84
N ASP A 66 18.52 3.08 -16.85
CA ASP A 66 18.52 1.62 -16.94
C ASP A 66 19.36 0.98 -15.80
N GLN A 67 20.50 1.59 -15.44
CA GLN A 67 21.29 1.17 -14.28
C GLN A 67 20.54 1.31 -12.96
N LEU A 68 19.83 2.42 -12.74
CA LEU A 68 19.06 2.68 -11.53
C LEU A 68 17.83 1.77 -11.43
N ARG A 69 17.11 1.57 -12.55
CA ARG A 69 15.98 0.62 -12.63
C ARG A 69 16.42 -0.80 -12.28
N GLY A 70 17.60 -1.23 -12.75
CA GLY A 70 18.17 -2.53 -12.40
C GLY A 70 18.51 -2.72 -10.92
N ARG A 71 18.42 -1.67 -10.09
CA ARG A 71 18.64 -1.73 -8.63
C ARG A 71 17.34 -1.75 -7.83
N LEU A 72 16.18 -1.55 -8.47
CA LEU A 72 14.90 -1.58 -7.78
C LEU A 72 14.55 -3.02 -7.41
N GLY A 73 14.05 -3.21 -6.19
CA GLY A 73 13.75 -4.52 -5.63
C GLY A 73 13.54 -4.44 -4.12
N GLU A 74 13.51 -5.60 -3.48
CA GLU A 74 13.41 -5.67 -2.03
C GLU A 74 14.68 -5.17 -1.33
N PHE A 75 14.57 -4.86 -0.04
CA PHE A 75 15.66 -4.26 0.74
C PHE A 75 16.94 -5.13 0.84
N THR A 76 16.84 -6.45 0.65
CA THR A 76 17.99 -7.37 0.65
C THR A 76 18.74 -7.37 -0.68
N GLY A 77 18.15 -6.84 -1.74
CA GLY A 77 18.64 -6.92 -3.11
C GLY A 77 18.51 -8.32 -3.75
N GLN A 78 17.86 -9.28 -3.09
CA GLN A 78 17.74 -10.65 -3.62
C GLN A 78 16.60 -10.80 -4.64
N ARG A 79 15.51 -10.05 -4.46
CA ARG A 79 14.37 -10.02 -5.37
C ARG A 79 14.29 -8.68 -6.10
N PRO A 80 14.65 -8.62 -7.40
CA PRO A 80 14.49 -7.42 -8.19
C PRO A 80 13.01 -7.17 -8.50
N ARG A 81 12.65 -5.91 -8.67
CA ARG A 81 11.36 -5.49 -9.22
C ARG A 81 11.42 -5.59 -10.75
N THR A 82 10.59 -6.45 -11.34
CA THR A 82 10.65 -6.78 -12.78
C THR A 82 9.36 -6.55 -13.55
N VAL A 83 8.25 -6.29 -12.85
CA VAL A 83 6.95 -6.06 -13.46
C VAL A 83 6.76 -4.56 -13.68
N GLU A 84 6.23 -4.15 -14.83
CA GLU A 84 5.89 -2.74 -15.07
C GLU A 84 4.64 -2.34 -14.26
N PRO A 85 4.53 -1.08 -13.77
CA PRO A 85 5.59 -0.07 -13.77
C PRO A 85 6.77 -0.47 -12.88
N ILE A 86 8.00 -0.35 -13.40
CA ILE A 86 9.22 -0.80 -12.69
C ILE A 86 9.44 -0.03 -11.39
N CYS A 87 9.01 1.23 -11.30
CA CYS A 87 9.09 1.99 -10.05
C CYS A 87 7.93 1.71 -9.08
N GLY A 88 7.05 0.78 -9.43
CA GLY A 88 5.80 0.54 -8.72
C GLY A 88 4.69 1.51 -9.14
N GLU A 89 3.49 1.20 -8.67
CA GLU A 89 2.29 2.01 -8.88
C GLU A 89 1.97 2.74 -7.56
N VAL A 90 1.90 4.08 -7.64
CA VAL A 90 1.69 4.94 -6.47
C VAL A 90 0.24 4.89 -6.02
N GLU A 91 -0.69 5.03 -6.97
CA GLU A 91 -2.13 5.05 -6.73
C GLU A 91 -2.68 3.71 -7.20
N GLN A 92 -3.09 2.87 -6.24
CA GLN A 92 -3.65 1.53 -6.50
C GLN A 92 -5.14 1.49 -6.12
N ASP A 93 -5.79 2.65 -6.03
CA ASP A 93 -7.14 2.78 -5.51
C ASP A 93 -8.16 2.38 -6.59
N GLU A 94 -8.91 1.31 -6.34
CA GLU A 94 -9.98 0.88 -7.23
C GLU A 94 -11.33 1.30 -6.64
N LEU A 95 -12.01 2.25 -7.30
CA LEU A 95 -13.31 2.79 -6.87
C LEU A 95 -14.37 1.68 -6.75
N GLY A 96 -15.14 1.71 -5.67
CA GLY A 96 -16.18 0.71 -5.39
C GLY A 96 -15.65 -0.65 -4.90
N THR A 97 -14.34 -0.80 -4.70
CA THR A 97 -13.71 -2.02 -4.21
C THR A 97 -12.94 -1.80 -2.90
N ALA A 98 -12.42 -2.87 -2.30
CA ALA A 98 -11.55 -2.76 -1.12
C ALA A 98 -10.11 -2.30 -1.44
N GLN A 99 -9.65 -2.32 -2.70
CA GLN A 99 -8.25 -2.05 -3.03
C GLN A 99 -7.92 -0.56 -2.97
N GLY A 100 -6.92 -0.17 -2.18
CA GLY A 100 -6.44 1.21 -2.07
C GLY A 100 -6.12 1.62 -0.63
N THR A 101 -6.12 2.94 -0.40
CA THR A 101 -5.81 3.54 0.91
C THR A 101 -7.08 3.78 1.72
N TRP A 102 -7.02 3.49 3.02
CA TRP A 102 -8.14 3.56 3.95
C TRP A 102 -7.75 4.34 5.21
N TYR A 103 -8.63 5.25 5.63
CA TYR A 103 -8.38 6.13 6.76
C TYR A 103 -9.28 5.73 7.92
N ARG A 104 -8.72 5.66 9.12
CA ARG A 104 -9.53 5.37 10.31
C ARG A 104 -10.61 6.45 10.45
N ARG A 105 -11.87 6.04 10.62
CA ARG A 105 -12.98 6.99 10.73
C ARG A 105 -12.71 8.05 11.80
N GLY A 106 -12.90 9.32 11.44
CA GLY A 106 -12.74 10.46 12.35
C GLY A 106 -11.30 10.97 12.52
N THR A 107 -10.32 10.46 11.76
CA THR A 107 -8.98 11.08 11.70
C THR A 107 -8.93 12.15 10.60
N LEU A 108 -8.08 13.17 10.81
CA LEU A 108 -7.80 14.22 9.82
C LEU A 108 -6.43 13.97 9.20
N GLY A 109 -6.39 13.90 7.87
CA GLY A 109 -5.16 13.77 7.07
C GLY A 109 -4.48 12.39 7.07
N PRO A 110 -3.40 12.24 6.28
CA PRO A 110 -2.62 11.01 6.20
C PRO A 110 -1.71 10.94 7.44
N SER A 111 -2.17 10.24 8.47
CA SER A 111 -1.32 9.92 9.61
C SER A 111 -0.62 8.59 9.36
N GLU A 112 0.71 8.58 9.48
CA GLU A 112 1.51 7.36 9.28
C GLU A 112 1.18 6.26 10.30
N SER A 113 0.70 6.60 11.50
CA SER A 113 0.48 5.60 12.55
C SER A 113 -0.86 4.84 12.43
N PRO A 114 -2.04 5.46 12.22
CA PRO A 114 -3.29 4.76 12.02
C PRO A 114 -3.63 4.52 10.54
N HIS A 115 -2.64 4.16 9.70
CA HIS A 115 -2.86 3.88 8.29
C HIS A 115 -3.43 2.48 8.06
N LEU A 116 -4.15 2.31 6.95
CA LEU A 116 -4.49 1.01 6.37
C LEU A 116 -4.38 1.14 4.84
N ALA A 117 -3.67 0.22 4.22
CA ALA A 117 -3.62 0.05 2.78
C ALA A 117 -3.88 -1.43 2.45
N LEU A 118 -4.81 -1.65 1.53
CA LEU A 118 -5.13 -2.95 0.95
C LEU A 118 -4.70 -2.90 -0.51
N VAL A 119 -3.46 -3.30 -0.80
CA VAL A 119 -2.79 -3.04 -2.08
C VAL A 119 -2.00 -4.26 -2.52
N HIS A 120 -1.38 -4.23 -3.70
CA HIS A 120 -0.37 -5.21 -4.09
C HIS A 120 1.03 -4.78 -3.65
N ASP A 121 1.92 -5.75 -3.51
CA ASP A 121 3.31 -5.48 -3.09
C ASP A 121 4.07 -4.65 -4.15
N ASN A 122 4.91 -3.74 -3.65
CA ASN A 122 5.67 -2.83 -4.50
C ASN A 122 6.83 -3.50 -5.25
N VAL A 123 7.22 -4.72 -4.87
CA VAL A 123 8.24 -5.53 -5.56
C VAL A 123 7.59 -6.61 -6.42
N ASP A 124 6.74 -7.46 -5.84
CA ASP A 124 6.01 -8.52 -6.51
C ASP A 124 4.49 -8.25 -6.51
N PRO A 125 3.93 -7.68 -7.59
CA PRO A 125 2.55 -7.23 -7.60
C PRO A 125 1.56 -8.40 -7.68
N SER A 126 2.04 -9.65 -7.79
CA SER A 126 1.18 -10.83 -7.69
C SER A 126 0.74 -11.14 -6.26
N LEU A 127 1.34 -10.48 -5.26
CA LEU A 127 1.01 -10.63 -3.86
C LEU A 127 0.09 -9.52 -3.39
N GLY A 128 -0.99 -9.89 -2.70
CA GLY A 128 -1.83 -8.93 -1.99
C GLY A 128 -1.21 -8.62 -0.62
N VAL A 129 -1.39 -7.38 -0.17
CA VAL A 129 -0.75 -6.81 1.01
C VAL A 129 -1.76 -6.07 1.87
N PHE A 130 -1.86 -6.49 3.12
CA PHE A 130 -2.35 -5.66 4.21
C PHE A 130 -1.16 -4.90 4.79
N SER A 131 -1.12 -3.58 4.59
CA SER A 131 -0.18 -2.70 5.28
C SER A 131 -0.97 -1.82 6.23
N PHE A 132 -0.79 -2.01 7.54
CA PHE A 132 -1.47 -1.18 8.52
C PHE A 132 -0.61 -0.90 9.73
N GLY A 133 -0.88 0.25 10.34
CA GLY A 133 -0.24 0.65 11.57
C GLY A 133 -1.03 0.20 12.80
N THR A 134 -1.30 1.12 13.72
CA THR A 134 -1.96 0.82 15.01
C THR A 134 -3.49 0.84 14.95
N SER A 135 -4.07 0.87 13.75
CA SER A 135 -5.50 1.09 13.53
C SER A 135 -6.33 -0.21 13.42
N VAL A 136 -5.67 -1.34 13.20
CA VAL A 136 -6.30 -2.67 13.14
C VAL A 136 -5.99 -3.41 14.44
N PRO A 137 -6.98 -3.77 15.25
CA PRO A 137 -6.75 -4.45 16.51
C PRO A 137 -6.44 -5.95 16.32
N GLY A 138 -5.83 -6.56 17.34
CA GLY A 138 -5.51 -8.00 17.41
C GLY A 138 -4.29 -8.47 16.60
N LEU A 139 -3.79 -7.67 15.67
CA LEU A 139 -2.50 -7.86 14.99
C LEU A 139 -1.65 -6.59 15.11
N GLY A 140 -0.33 -6.75 15.27
CA GLY A 140 0.56 -5.60 15.42
C GLY A 140 0.68 -4.79 14.11
N PRO A 141 1.20 -3.55 14.18
CA PRO A 141 1.60 -2.80 12.99
C PRO A 141 2.53 -3.63 12.10
N GLY A 142 2.28 -3.66 10.80
CA GLY A 142 3.08 -4.48 9.91
C GLY A 142 2.58 -4.56 8.48
N VAL A 143 3.28 -5.40 7.71
CA VAL A 143 2.99 -5.72 6.32
C VAL A 143 2.78 -7.22 6.22
N TYR A 144 1.58 -7.60 5.83
CA TYR A 144 1.10 -8.98 5.80
C TYR A 144 0.68 -9.34 4.38
N PHE A 145 1.32 -10.37 3.85
CA PHE A 145 1.17 -10.80 2.48
C PHE A 145 0.25 -12.03 2.39
N PHE A 146 -0.40 -12.17 1.24
CA PHE A 146 -1.15 -13.37 0.88
C PHE A 146 -1.09 -13.58 -0.64
N HIS A 147 -1.49 -14.77 -1.08
CA HIS A 147 -1.67 -15.08 -2.50
C HIS A 147 -3.13 -14.84 -2.90
N PRO A 148 -3.42 -13.80 -3.71
CA PRO A 148 -4.78 -13.47 -4.11
C PRO A 148 -5.44 -14.58 -4.93
N GLN A 149 -6.75 -14.71 -4.76
CA GLN A 149 -7.64 -15.53 -5.55
C GLN A 149 -8.50 -14.64 -6.44
N THR A 150 -8.91 -15.16 -7.60
CA THR A 150 -9.74 -14.42 -8.56
C THR A 150 -11.24 -14.61 -8.34
N SER A 151 -11.63 -15.52 -7.45
CA SER A 151 -13.03 -15.85 -7.14
C SER A 151 -13.15 -16.45 -5.74
N GLY A 152 -14.40 -16.60 -5.28
CA GLY A 152 -14.70 -17.10 -3.94
C GLY A 152 -14.62 -15.99 -2.89
N ARG A 153 -14.49 -16.38 -1.62
CA ARG A 153 -14.44 -15.44 -0.48
C ARG A 153 -13.25 -15.62 0.45
N ILE A 154 -12.32 -16.51 0.09
CA ILE A 154 -11.07 -16.73 0.82
C ILE A 154 -9.93 -16.15 0.00
N ASN A 155 -9.11 -15.30 0.60
CA ASN A 155 -7.97 -14.63 -0.04
C ASN A 155 -8.36 -13.94 -1.37
N LEU A 156 -9.59 -13.43 -1.49
CA LEU A 156 -10.03 -12.79 -2.72
C LEU A 156 -9.21 -11.52 -2.97
N ASP A 157 -8.81 -11.28 -4.21
CA ASP A 157 -8.13 -10.04 -4.59
C ASP A 157 -8.96 -8.81 -4.20
N PHE A 158 -8.30 -7.76 -3.68
CA PHE A 158 -8.98 -6.60 -3.14
C PHE A 158 -9.79 -5.83 -4.19
N SER A 159 -9.35 -5.83 -5.46
CA SER A 159 -10.08 -5.23 -6.59
C SER A 159 -11.41 -5.92 -6.86
N ARG A 160 -11.67 -7.08 -6.25
CA ARG A 160 -12.90 -7.88 -6.44
C ARG A 160 -13.80 -7.89 -5.21
N VAL A 161 -13.37 -7.27 -4.12
CA VAL A 161 -14.17 -7.13 -2.89
C VAL A 161 -15.06 -5.90 -3.04
N ALA A 162 -16.35 -6.12 -3.29
CA ALA A 162 -17.34 -5.07 -3.48
C ALA A 162 -18.27 -4.94 -2.26
N ALA A 163 -19.10 -3.90 -2.24
CA ALA A 163 -20.11 -3.68 -1.20
C ALA A 163 -21.36 -4.57 -1.42
N ASP A 164 -21.16 -5.88 -1.45
CA ASP A 164 -22.18 -6.89 -1.78
C ASP A 164 -22.86 -7.52 -0.55
N GLY A 165 -22.52 -7.03 0.65
CA GLY A 165 -22.99 -7.56 1.92
C GLY A 165 -22.25 -8.82 2.40
N SER A 166 -21.24 -9.30 1.67
CA SER A 166 -20.41 -10.45 2.05
C SER A 166 -19.29 -10.05 3.01
N VAL A 167 -18.88 -11.01 3.85
CA VAL A 167 -17.62 -10.97 4.58
C VAL A 167 -16.62 -11.85 3.85
N TYR A 168 -15.40 -11.34 3.68
CA TYR A 168 -14.28 -12.03 3.05
C TYR A 168 -13.24 -12.37 4.11
N CYS A 169 -12.63 -13.54 3.99
CA CYS A 169 -11.65 -14.03 4.95
C CYS A 169 -10.28 -14.20 4.30
N TYR A 170 -9.23 -13.80 5.00
CA TYR A 170 -7.84 -13.91 4.57
C TYR A 170 -7.08 -14.75 5.59
N ALA A 171 -6.36 -15.75 5.10
CA ALA A 171 -5.63 -16.72 5.90
C ALA A 171 -4.29 -17.09 5.22
N SER A 172 -3.48 -17.90 5.91
CA SER A 172 -2.14 -18.28 5.46
C SER A 172 -1.24 -17.07 5.19
N LEU A 173 -1.40 -16.02 6.01
CA LEU A 173 -0.64 -14.79 5.91
C LEU A 173 0.84 -15.06 6.18
N PHE A 174 1.70 -14.35 5.47
CA PHE A 174 3.15 -14.37 5.70
C PHE A 174 3.72 -12.96 5.80
N GLY A 175 4.85 -12.81 6.47
CA GLY A 175 5.55 -11.52 6.59
C GLY A 175 6.58 -11.30 5.48
N ARG A 176 7.29 -10.16 5.53
CA ARG A 176 8.34 -9.80 4.55
C ARG A 176 9.43 -10.86 4.37
N SER A 177 9.71 -11.66 5.40
CA SER A 177 10.68 -12.76 5.37
C SER A 177 10.19 -14.02 4.64
N GLY A 178 8.96 -14.02 4.12
CA GLY A 178 8.30 -15.19 3.53
C GLY A 178 7.82 -16.22 4.56
N ARG A 179 7.98 -15.94 5.87
CA ARG A 179 7.56 -16.86 6.93
C ARG A 179 6.10 -16.61 7.31
N PRO A 180 5.34 -17.68 7.64
CA PRO A 180 3.99 -17.54 8.17
C PRO A 180 3.95 -16.58 9.38
N VAL A 181 2.89 -15.79 9.46
CA VAL A 181 2.64 -14.91 10.61
C VAL A 181 2.44 -15.75 11.86
N SER A 182 3.06 -15.32 12.97
CA SER A 182 2.96 -15.96 14.27
C SER A 182 2.60 -14.92 15.34
N PRO A 183 1.56 -15.16 16.18
CA PRO A 183 0.63 -16.29 16.10
C PRO A 183 -0.20 -16.25 14.81
N THR A 184 -0.66 -17.41 14.34
CA THR A 184 -1.51 -17.48 13.14
C THR A 184 -2.82 -16.74 13.41
N ARG A 185 -3.24 -15.91 12.46
CA ARG A 185 -4.49 -15.14 12.49
C ARG A 185 -5.17 -15.23 11.15
N THR A 186 -6.49 -15.05 11.15
CA THR A 186 -7.22 -14.65 9.95
C THR A 186 -7.58 -13.17 10.03
N ILE A 187 -7.74 -12.55 8.86
CA ILE A 187 -8.27 -11.19 8.73
C ILE A 187 -9.61 -11.29 8.02
N LEU A 188 -10.66 -10.75 8.63
CA LEU A 188 -11.95 -10.58 8.00
C LEU A 188 -12.08 -9.14 7.51
N ILE A 189 -12.57 -8.96 6.29
CA ILE A 189 -12.97 -7.64 5.79
C ILE A 189 -14.37 -7.66 5.20
N GLN A 190 -15.01 -6.51 5.21
CA GLN A 190 -16.26 -6.27 4.51
C GLN A 190 -16.28 -4.82 4.04
N LEU A 191 -16.58 -4.63 2.76
CA LEU A 191 -16.97 -3.32 2.26
C LEU A 191 -18.46 -3.12 2.62
N THR A 192 -18.74 -2.29 3.62
CA THR A 192 -20.11 -2.05 4.13
C THR A 192 -20.87 -1.00 3.30
N SER A 193 -20.12 -0.18 2.57
CA SER A 193 -20.56 0.70 1.49
C SER A 193 -19.36 0.98 0.58
N GLU A 194 -19.56 1.56 -0.60
CA GLU A 194 -18.48 1.89 -1.55
C GLU A 194 -17.31 2.70 -0.94
N THR A 195 -17.53 3.36 0.20
CA THR A 195 -16.54 4.20 0.89
C THR A 195 -16.29 3.81 2.34
N THR A 196 -16.86 2.71 2.85
CA THR A 196 -16.65 2.26 4.24
C THR A 196 -16.23 0.80 4.31
N LEU A 197 -15.02 0.56 4.82
CA LEU A 197 -14.44 -0.76 5.04
C LEU A 197 -14.47 -1.12 6.52
N ARG A 198 -14.89 -2.33 6.83
CA ARG A 198 -14.80 -2.95 8.15
C ARG A 198 -13.75 -4.04 8.13
N ILE A 199 -12.93 -4.12 9.18
CA ILE A 199 -11.89 -5.12 9.35
C ILE A 199 -11.85 -5.65 10.79
N GLU A 200 -11.54 -6.93 10.94
CA GLU A 200 -11.30 -7.61 12.22
C GLU A 200 -10.23 -8.68 12.04
N THR A 201 -9.41 -8.89 13.07
CA THR A 201 -8.49 -10.03 13.12
C THR A 201 -9.05 -11.08 14.08
N GLN A 202 -8.96 -12.35 13.72
CA GLN A 202 -9.48 -13.46 14.52
C GLN A 202 -8.38 -14.47 14.86
N ASP A 203 -8.50 -15.07 16.05
CA ASP A 203 -7.64 -16.17 16.51
C ASP A 203 -8.02 -17.49 15.81
N ALA A 204 -7.69 -17.57 14.53
CA ALA A 204 -7.94 -18.73 13.70
C ALA A 204 -6.76 -18.98 12.76
N ALA A 205 -6.43 -20.26 12.55
CA ALA A 205 -5.37 -20.66 11.63
C ALA A 205 -5.83 -20.65 10.17
N GLU A 206 -7.12 -20.89 9.94
CA GLU A 206 -7.74 -21.02 8.63
C GLU A 206 -9.12 -20.36 8.64
N CYS A 207 -9.64 -20.00 7.47
CA CYS A 207 -10.97 -19.44 7.35
C CYS A 207 -12.09 -20.44 7.68
N GLY A 208 -11.94 -21.74 7.37
CA GLY A 208 -13.06 -22.68 7.45
C GLY A 208 -14.15 -22.39 6.40
N PRO A 209 -15.35 -22.99 6.51
CA PRO A 209 -16.34 -23.02 5.42
C PRO A 209 -17.17 -21.74 5.24
N GLY A 210 -17.15 -20.81 6.22
CA GLY A 210 -18.04 -19.65 6.24
C GLY A 210 -19.53 -19.99 6.42
N PRO A 211 -20.43 -18.99 6.41
CA PRO A 211 -20.13 -17.56 6.38
C PRO A 211 -19.45 -17.10 7.66
N TRP A 212 -18.56 -16.11 7.55
CA TRP A 212 -17.89 -15.51 8.69
C TRP A 212 -18.71 -14.33 9.23
N GLY A 213 -18.59 -14.11 10.53
CA GLY A 213 -19.16 -12.95 11.21
C GLY A 213 -18.09 -12.20 11.96
N PHE A 214 -18.21 -10.88 11.97
CA PHE A 214 -17.49 -10.03 12.91
C PHE A 214 -17.94 -10.34 14.34
N GLN A 215 -17.00 -10.27 15.28
CA GLN A 215 -17.23 -10.44 16.70
C GLN A 215 -17.26 -9.07 17.39
N SER A 216 -16.20 -8.70 18.11
CA SER A 216 -16.22 -7.52 18.98
C SER A 216 -15.04 -6.57 18.82
N ASP A 217 -13.90 -7.02 18.29
CA ASP A 217 -12.69 -6.19 18.13
C ASP A 217 -12.50 -5.80 16.66
N LEU A 218 -13.45 -5.01 16.15
CA LEU A 218 -13.48 -4.56 14.76
C LEU A 218 -13.12 -3.07 14.64
N ALA A 219 -12.64 -2.68 13.47
CA ALA A 219 -12.36 -1.29 13.13
C ALA A 219 -13.05 -0.92 11.81
N ASP A 220 -13.59 0.30 11.77
CA ASP A 220 -14.18 0.89 10.57
C ASP A 220 -13.24 1.96 10.01
N PHE A 221 -13.07 1.91 8.70
CA PHE A 221 -12.28 2.83 7.90
C PHE A 221 -13.14 3.45 6.81
N GLU A 222 -12.72 4.62 6.36
CA GLU A 222 -13.38 5.40 5.33
C GLU A 222 -12.40 5.85 4.26
N ARG A 223 -12.96 6.05 3.07
CA ARG A 223 -12.39 6.88 2.01
C ARG A 223 -12.97 8.28 2.15
#